data_AF-A0A831YHF0-F1
#
_entry.id   AF-A0A831YHF0-F1
#
_cell.length_a   1.000
_cell.length_b   1.000
_cell.length_c   1.000
_cell.angle_alpha   90.00
_cell.angle_beta   90.00
_cell.angle_gamma   90.00
#
_symmetry.space_group_name_H-M   'P 1'
#
loop_
_entity.id
_entity.type
_entity.pdbx_description
1 polymer ?
#
loop_
_entity_poly.entity_id
_entity_poly.type
_entity_poly.pdbx_seq_one_letter_code
_entity_poly.pdbx_strand_id
1 'polypeptide(L)'
;MGVELHKRYKHAKFSQHVLELILLGIVLIFLGMLILMLSLWRAGEGRAEAGGVVIVGPVPIVFGTSQRVATTVMVLAIVLTVVVLLLFLFGLALLR
;
A
#
# COMPACT_ATOMS: atom_id res chain seq x y z
N MET A 1 13.54 -16.59 45.47
CA MET A 1 13.95 -15.63 44.42
C MET A 1 14.32 -16.28 43.08
N GLY A 2 14.85 -17.52 43.03
CA GLY A 2 15.28 -18.16 41.76
C GLY A 2 14.20 -18.72 40.83
N VAL A 3 12.99 -19.01 41.34
CA VAL A 3 11.92 -19.68 40.55
C VAL A 3 11.17 -18.70 39.64
N GLU A 4 11.07 -17.41 40.01
CA GLU A 4 10.42 -16.39 39.17
C GLU A 4 11.23 -16.03 37.91
N LEU A 5 12.56 -16.07 37.98
CA LEU A 5 13.45 -15.75 36.86
C LEU A 5 13.31 -16.77 35.71
N HIS A 6 13.13 -18.05 36.03
CA HIS A 6 12.96 -19.11 35.04
C HIS A 6 11.60 -19.03 34.32
N LYS A 7 10.56 -18.54 35.02
CA LYS A 7 9.23 -18.31 34.44
C LYS A 7 9.22 -17.12 33.48
N ARG A 8 9.94 -16.03 33.80
CA ARG A 8 10.10 -14.85 32.90
C ARG A 8 10.86 -15.18 31.62
N TYR A 9 11.91 -16.01 31.68
CA TYR A 9 12.67 -16.40 30.50
C TYR A 9 11.83 -17.20 29.49
N LYS A 10 10.91 -18.04 29.97
CA LYS A 10 9.99 -18.83 29.13
C LYS A 10 8.96 -17.98 28.41
N HIS A 11 8.46 -16.91 29.05
CA HIS A 11 7.51 -15.97 28.44
C HIS A 11 8.18 -15.03 27.42
N ALA A 12 9.41 -14.57 27.68
CA ALA A 12 10.17 -13.78 26.71
C ALA A 12 10.46 -14.61 25.44
N LYS A 13 10.87 -15.88 25.57
CA LYS A 13 11.11 -16.79 24.43
C LYS A 13 9.86 -17.07 23.60
N PHE A 14 8.69 -17.19 24.21
CA PHE A 14 7.43 -17.41 23.48
C PHE A 14 7.13 -16.23 22.53
N SER A 15 7.35 -15.00 22.98
CA SER A 15 7.19 -13.81 22.13
C SER A 15 8.22 -13.74 21.01
N GLN A 16 9.43 -14.30 21.19
CA GLN A 16 10.45 -14.33 20.13
C GLN A 16 10.01 -15.23 18.96
N HIS A 17 9.43 -16.41 19.25
CA HIS A 17 8.96 -17.31 18.19
C HIS A 17 7.77 -16.75 17.40
N VAL A 18 6.90 -15.97 18.05
CA VAL A 18 5.81 -15.26 17.34
C VAL A 18 6.39 -14.22 16.36
N LEU A 19 7.42 -13.49 16.77
CA LEU A 19 8.07 -12.51 15.89
C LEU A 19 8.76 -13.18 14.69
N GLU A 20 9.44 -14.31 14.91
CA GLU A 20 10.06 -15.12 13.86
C GLU A 20 9.03 -15.59 12.82
N LEU A 21 7.86 -16.06 13.25
CA LEU A 21 6.78 -16.49 12.36
C LEU A 21 6.18 -15.32 11.56
N ILE A 22 6.00 -14.15 12.18
CA ILE A 22 5.53 -12.95 11.50
C ILE A 22 6.54 -12.50 10.44
N LEU A 23 7.83 -12.47 10.78
CA LEU A 23 8.90 -12.13 9.84
C LEU A 23 8.95 -13.12 8.67
N LEU A 24 8.86 -14.43 8.95
CA LEU A 24 8.80 -15.46 7.92
C LEU A 24 7.60 -15.26 6.97
N GLY A 25 6.43 -14.96 7.54
CA GLY A 25 5.22 -14.67 6.76
C GLY A 25 5.37 -13.44 5.87
N ILE A 26 5.93 -12.35 6.41
CA ILE A 26 6.21 -11.13 5.64
C ILE A 26 7.17 -11.44 4.49
N VAL A 27 8.29 -12.14 4.76
CA VAL A 27 9.25 -12.54 3.72
C VAL A 27 8.59 -13.39 2.63
N LEU A 28 7.71 -14.32 3.01
CA LEU A 28 7.00 -15.18 2.05
C LEU A 28 6.04 -14.37 1.17
N ILE A 29 5.30 -13.40 1.74
CA ILE A 29 4.43 -12.49 0.98
C ILE A 29 5.24 -11.66 0.00
N PHE A 30 6.37 -11.09 0.43
CA PHE A 30 7.27 -10.33 -0.43
C PHE A 30 7.82 -11.18 -1.58
N LEU A 31 8.26 -12.40 -1.29
CA LEU A 31 8.79 -13.32 -2.30
C LEU A 31 7.71 -13.73 -3.30
N GLY A 32 6.49 -14.01 -2.83
CA GLY A 32 5.33 -14.28 -3.67
C GLY A 32 4.99 -13.11 -4.60
N MET A 33 4.94 -11.89 -4.06
CA MET A 33 4.72 -10.69 -4.89
C MET A 33 5.84 -10.48 -5.92
N LEU A 34 7.10 -10.74 -5.55
CA LEU A 34 8.23 -10.61 -6.48
C LEU A 34 8.11 -11.59 -7.65
N ILE A 35 7.78 -12.86 -7.37
CA ILE A 35 7.57 -13.88 -8.41
C ILE A 35 6.43 -13.48 -9.34
N LEU A 36 5.31 -12.99 -8.80
CA LEU A 36 4.17 -12.50 -9.58
C LEU A 36 4.58 -11.32 -10.48
N MET A 37 5.31 -10.34 -9.96
CA MET A 37 5.83 -9.22 -10.76
C MET A 37 6.72 -9.71 -11.90
N LEU A 38 7.66 -10.61 -11.63
CA LEU A 38 8.57 -11.15 -12.65
C LEU A 38 7.82 -11.95 -13.72
N SER A 39 6.78 -12.70 -13.32
CA SER A 39 5.94 -13.45 -14.25
C SER A 39 5.18 -12.52 -15.20
N LEU A 40 4.59 -11.45 -14.68
CA LEU A 40 3.89 -10.43 -15.48
C LEU A 40 4.85 -9.68 -16.43
N TRP A 41 6.09 -9.44 -16.00
CA TRP A 41 7.10 -8.81 -16.84
C TRP A 41 7.50 -9.68 -18.04
N ARG A 42 7.65 -10.99 -17.83
CA ARG A 42 8.01 -11.94 -18.92
C ARG A 42 6.88 -12.17 -19.91
N ALA A 43 5.62 -11.94 -19.53
CA ALA A 43 4.47 -12.09 -20.41
C ALA A 43 4.22 -10.87 -21.33
N GLY A 44 4.93 -9.75 -21.12
CA GLY A 44 4.64 -8.47 -21.75
C GLY A 44 5.56 -8.12 -22.92
N GLU A 45 5.33 -8.67 -24.11
CA GLU A 45 5.76 -8.04 -25.39
C GLU A 45 4.84 -6.85 -25.79
N GLY A 46 3.78 -6.60 -25.03
CA GLY A 46 2.90 -5.44 -25.22
C GLY A 46 3.55 -4.14 -24.75
N ARG A 47 3.37 -3.05 -25.50
CA ARG A 47 3.73 -1.70 -25.08
C ARG A 47 3.09 -1.41 -23.72
N ALA A 48 3.89 -1.35 -22.66
CA ALA A 48 3.39 -1.04 -21.33
C ALA A 48 2.82 0.38 -21.33
N GLU A 49 1.52 0.51 -21.09
CA GLU A 49 0.87 1.81 -20.94
C GLU A 49 0.92 2.20 -19.45
N ALA A 50 1.43 3.39 -19.17
CA ALA A 50 1.62 3.90 -17.82
C ALA A 50 1.03 5.31 -17.73
N GLY A 51 0.59 5.70 -16.53
CA GLY A 51 0.08 7.04 -16.28
C GLY A 51 0.15 7.38 -14.81
N GLY A 52 0.05 8.68 -14.54
CA GLY A 52 0.20 9.22 -13.20
C GLY A 52 -0.53 10.54 -13.05
N VAL A 53 -0.64 10.99 -11.80
CA VAL A 53 -1.33 12.23 -11.43
C VAL A 53 -0.48 13.01 -10.45
N VAL A 54 -0.40 14.32 -10.68
CA VAL A 54 0.17 15.29 -9.75
C VAL A 54 -0.96 16.20 -9.29
N ILE A 55 -1.21 16.26 -7.99
CA ILE A 55 -2.29 17.08 -7.42
C ILE A 55 -1.68 18.39 -6.93
N VAL A 56 -2.07 19.51 -7.55
CA VAL A 56 -1.66 20.87 -7.14
C VAL A 56 -2.87 21.57 -6.55
N GLY A 57 -2.93 21.65 -5.21
CA GLY A 57 -4.18 22.03 -4.53
C GLY A 57 -5.31 21.04 -4.87
N PRO A 58 -6.58 21.45 -4.98
CA PRO A 58 -7.67 20.54 -5.37
C PRO A 58 -7.70 20.24 -6.88
N VAL A 59 -6.65 20.59 -7.63
CA VAL A 59 -6.62 20.44 -9.09
C VAL A 59 -5.68 19.29 -9.48
N PRO A 60 -6.19 18.13 -9.91
CA PRO A 60 -5.37 17.02 -10.38
C PRO A 60 -4.87 17.27 -11.81
N ILE A 61 -3.57 17.08 -12.03
CA ILE A 61 -2.90 17.14 -13.34
C ILE A 61 -2.55 15.72 -13.75
N VAL A 62 -3.14 15.24 -14.85
CA VAL A 62 -3.06 13.84 -15.29
C VAL A 62 -2.09 13.69 -16.46
N PHE A 63 -1.28 12.65 -16.42
CA PHE A 63 -0.37 12.26 -17.49
C PHE A 63 -0.52 10.77 -17.81
N GLY A 64 -0.35 10.40 -19.07
CA GLY A 64 -0.42 9.00 -19.50
C GLY A 64 0.27 8.79 -20.85
N THR A 65 0.85 7.62 -21.04
CA THR A 65 1.51 7.24 -22.29
C THR A 65 0.51 6.83 -23.39
N SER A 66 -0.75 6.64 -23.03
CA SER A 66 -1.87 6.43 -23.96
C SER A 66 -3.09 7.23 -23.49
N GLN A 67 -3.98 7.56 -24.43
CA GLN A 67 -5.26 8.21 -24.11
C GLN A 67 -6.12 7.34 -23.18
N ARG A 68 -6.05 6.01 -23.34
CA ARG A 68 -6.79 5.06 -22.50
C ARG A 68 -6.34 5.11 -21.05
N VAL A 69 -5.03 5.09 -20.81
CA VAL A 69 -4.49 5.18 -19.45
C VAL A 69 -4.69 6.58 -18.88
N ALA A 70 -4.47 7.64 -19.66
CA ALA A 70 -4.73 9.00 -19.20
C ALA A 70 -6.19 9.19 -18.77
N THR A 71 -7.16 8.65 -19.51
CA THR A 71 -8.59 8.73 -19.15
C THR A 71 -8.88 7.95 -17.87
N THR A 72 -8.36 6.73 -17.75
CA THR A 72 -8.53 5.90 -16.54
C THR A 72 -7.96 6.61 -15.31
N VAL A 73 -6.75 7.12 -15.43
CA VAL A 73 -6.06 7.84 -14.34
C VAL A 73 -6.78 9.15 -14.01
N MET A 74 -7.34 9.85 -15.00
CA MET A 74 -8.12 11.08 -14.77
C MET A 74 -9.38 10.82 -13.95
N VAL A 75 -10.15 9.79 -14.30
CA VAL A 75 -11.35 9.41 -13.54
C VAL A 75 -10.97 9.07 -12.10
N LEU A 76 -9.91 8.28 -11.91
CA LEU A 76 -9.41 7.93 -10.58
C LEU A 76 -9.00 9.18 -9.79
N ALA A 77 -8.28 10.11 -10.43
CA ALA A 77 -7.85 11.36 -9.79
C ALA A 77 -9.02 12.18 -9.28
N ILE A 78 -10.03 12.40 -10.13
CA ILE A 78 -11.22 13.17 -9.78
C ILE A 78 -11.97 12.51 -8.62
N VAL A 79 -12.19 11.19 -8.69
CA VAL A 79 -12.86 10.45 -7.61
C VAL A 79 -12.11 10.62 -6.29
N LEU A 80 -10.80 10.42 -6.28
CA LEU A 80 -9.98 10.57 -5.08
C LEU A 80 -9.98 12.00 -4.54
N THR A 81 -9.84 13.00 -5.43
CA THR A 81 -9.91 14.41 -5.04
C THR A 81 -11.25 14.76 -4.41
N VAL A 82 -12.37 14.30 -5.00
CA VAL A 82 -13.71 14.53 -4.44
C VAL A 82 -13.84 13.86 -3.06
N VAL A 83 -13.40 12.62 -2.91
CA VAL A 83 -13.42 11.92 -1.61
C VAL A 83 -12.64 12.71 -0.56
N VAL A 84 -11.41 13.14 -0.88
CA VAL A 84 -10.58 13.93 0.04
C VAL A 84 -11.24 15.26 0.39
N LEU A 85 -11.80 15.97 -0.58
CA LEU A 85 -12.51 17.22 -0.34
C LEU A 85 -13.74 17.01 0.55
N LEU A 86 -14.54 15.98 0.31
CA LEU A 86 -15.70 15.67 1.15
C LEU A 86 -15.29 15.35 2.59
N LEU A 87 -14.25 14.54 2.78
CA LEU A 87 -13.72 14.23 4.11
C LEU A 87 -13.20 15.49 4.82
N PHE A 88 -12.51 16.36 4.10
CA PHE A 88 -12.02 17.63 4.63
C PHE A 88 -13.17 18.57 5.04
N LEU A 89 -14.17 18.75 4.17
CA LEU A 89 -15.33 19.58 4.45
C LEU A 89 -16.15 19.01 5.62
N PHE A 90 -16.36 17.70 5.66
CA PHE A 90 -17.08 17.03 6.73
C PHE A 90 -16.35 17.17 8.08
N GLY A 91 -15.04 16.96 8.10
CA GLY A 91 -14.22 17.17 9.29
C GLY A 91 -14.28 18.62 9.77
N LEU A 92 -14.19 19.59 8.86
CA LEU A 92 -14.31 21.01 9.21
C LEU A 92 -15.71 21.36 9.77
N ALA A 93 -16.76 20.74 9.23
CA ALA A 93 -18.13 20.93 9.74
C ALA A 93 -18.31 20.33 11.14
N LEU A 94 -17.64 19.22 11.46
CA LEU A 94 -17.68 18.58 12.77
C LEU A 94 -16.84 19.33 13.83
N LEU A 95 -15.82 20.07 13.41
CA LEU A 95 -14.94 20.88 14.26
C LEU A 95 -15.52 22.26 14.61
N ARG A 96 -16.64 22.64 14.01
CA ARG A 96 -17.41 23.86 14.36
C ARG A 96 -18.47 23.54 15.39
#